data_AF-A0A8T2A1K9-F1
#
_entry.id   AF-A0A8T2A1K9-F1
#
_cell.length_a   1.000
_cell.length_b   1.000
_cell.length_c   1.000
_cell.angle_alpha   90.00
_cell.angle_beta   90.00
_cell.angle_gamma   90.00
#
_symmetry.space_group_name_H-M   'P 1'
#
loop_
_entity.id
_entity.type
_entity.pdbx_description
1 polymer ?
#
loop_
_entity_poly.entity_id
_entity_poly.type
_entity_poly.pdbx_seq_one_letter_code
_entity_poly.pdbx_strand_id
1 'polypeptide(L)'
;MDSHRKLIMLVILSLLMKVALSQNGVVMGKNIFKWSFFPKIYVYIRNDIGGGLMLHASCYNNIHGYARDRTFLPGRRTEFAQFTKSFWGRTYYDCLFRFGARKRRFTVYRDSRDNIDKYQCRNCFWSIRRNGPCALNSHTGRYDICYPWDK
;
A
#
# COMPACT_ATOMS: atom_id res chain seq x y z
N MET A 1 7.82 14.53 -27.22
CA MET A 1 7.11 14.47 -25.91
C MET A 1 8.05 14.24 -24.72
N ASP A 2 9.09 13.41 -24.81
CA ASP A 2 10.01 13.16 -23.68
C ASP A 2 10.93 14.35 -23.34
N SER A 3 11.48 15.02 -24.36
CA SER A 3 12.35 16.20 -24.19
C SER A 3 11.62 17.40 -23.53
N HIS A 4 10.37 17.68 -23.95
CA HIS A 4 9.57 18.74 -23.33
C HIS A 4 9.24 18.46 -21.87
N ARG A 5 8.98 17.20 -21.48
CA ARG A 5 8.78 16.83 -20.07
C ARG A 5 10.05 17.06 -19.26
N LYS A 6 11.23 16.69 -19.79
CA LYS A 6 12.52 16.93 -19.13
C LYS A 6 12.79 18.42 -18.95
N LEU A 7 12.52 19.24 -19.97
CA LEU A 7 12.71 20.69 -19.91
C LEU A 7 11.75 21.35 -18.90
N ILE A 8 10.47 20.97 -18.90
CA ILE A 8 9.48 21.46 -17.93
C ILE A 8 9.91 21.09 -16.50
N MET A 9 10.37 19.86 -16.29
CA MET A 9 10.86 19.41 -14.98
C MET A 9 12.09 20.20 -14.52
N LEU A 10 13.03 20.52 -15.42
CA LEU A 10 14.20 21.35 -15.11
C LEU A 10 13.82 22.79 -14.75
N VAL A 11 12.88 23.38 -15.48
CA VAL A 11 12.39 24.74 -15.21
C VAL A 11 11.70 24.80 -13.85
N ILE A 12 10.81 23.85 -13.55
CA ILE A 12 10.14 23.75 -12.25
C ILE A 12 11.16 23.57 -11.12
N LEU A 13 12.14 22.67 -11.28
CA LEU A 13 13.18 22.45 -10.28
C LEU A 13 14.02 23.72 -10.04
N SER A 14 14.36 24.46 -11.10
CA SER A 14 15.11 25.71 -11.00
C SER A 14 14.33 26.81 -10.27
N LEU A 15 13.01 26.90 -10.50
CA LEU A 15 12.13 27.86 -9.83
C LEU A 15 11.98 27.51 -8.34
N LEU A 16 11.84 26.22 -8.00
CA LEU A 16 11.78 25.76 -6.61
C LEU A 16 13.09 26.02 -5.85
N MET A 17 14.24 25.86 -6.49
CA MET A 17 15.55 26.20 -5.89
C MET A 17 15.66 27.70 -5.62
N LYS A 18 15.18 28.56 -6.51
CA LYS A 18 15.16 30.02 -6.29
C LYS A 18 14.26 30.41 -5.12
N VAL A 19 13.11 29.76 -4.96
CA VAL A 19 12.19 29.99 -3.84
C VAL A 19 12.80 29.53 -2.51
N ALA A 20 13.46 28.37 -2.49
CA ALA A 20 14.12 27.83 -1.30
C ALA A 20 15.33 28.67 -0.84
N LEU A 21 16.03 29.32 -1.78
CA LEU A 21 17.18 30.19 -1.50
C LEU A 21 16.79 31.63 -1.15
N SER A 22 15.56 32.06 -1.45
CA SER A 22 15.08 33.36 -0.95
C SER A 22 14.89 33.25 0.57
N GLN A 23 15.54 34.12 1.35
CA GLN A 23 15.55 34.05 2.82
C GLN A 23 14.18 34.37 3.47
N ASN A 24 13.13 34.58 2.66
CA ASN A 24 11.72 34.52 3.08
C ASN A 24 11.11 33.14 2.83
N GLY A 25 11.96 32.12 2.64
CA GLY A 25 11.62 30.77 2.26
C GLY A 25 10.60 30.19 3.21
N VAL A 26 9.40 29.98 2.67
CA VAL A 26 8.25 29.25 3.20
C VAL A 26 8.46 28.84 4.66
N VAL A 27 7.77 29.51 5.59
CA VAL A 27 7.57 28.95 6.94
C VAL A 27 6.86 27.62 6.71
N MET A 28 7.64 26.55 6.56
CA MET A 28 7.13 25.22 6.45
C MET A 28 6.56 24.94 7.83
N GLY A 29 5.26 25.18 7.97
CA GLY A 29 4.56 24.99 9.23
C GLY A 29 4.97 23.63 9.79
N LYS A 30 5.20 23.56 11.10
CA LYS A 30 5.61 22.38 11.88
C LYS A 30 4.86 21.06 11.56
N ASN A 31 3.82 21.11 10.73
CA ASN A 31 3.00 20.00 10.25
C ASN A 31 3.44 19.39 8.89
N ILE A 32 4.34 20.00 8.11
CA ILE A 32 4.76 19.49 6.78
C ILE A 32 5.74 18.29 6.90
N PHE A 33 6.50 18.20 7.98
CA PHE A 33 7.46 17.12 8.23
C PHE A 33 6.83 15.77 8.61
N LYS A 34 5.49 15.66 8.66
CA LYS A 34 4.80 14.39 8.95
C LYS A 34 4.54 13.53 7.70
N TRP A 35 4.60 14.10 6.49
CA TRP A 35 4.44 13.36 5.24
C TRP A 35 5.81 13.03 4.65
N SER A 36 6.18 11.74 4.63
CA SER A 36 7.32 11.31 3.82
C SER A 36 6.88 11.32 2.37
N PHE A 37 7.60 12.03 1.51
CA PHE A 37 7.36 12.06 0.07
C PHE A 37 7.54 10.69 -0.60
N PHE A 38 8.33 9.81 0.02
CA PHE A 38 8.64 8.47 -0.47
C PHE A 38 8.52 7.46 0.67
N PRO A 39 7.30 7.22 1.16
CA PRO A 39 7.10 6.31 2.26
C PRO A 39 7.49 4.87 1.86
N LYS A 40 8.23 4.20 2.74
CA LYS A 40 8.31 2.73 2.71
C LYS A 40 7.02 2.15 3.27
N ILE A 41 6.43 1.24 2.52
CA ILE A 41 5.18 0.56 2.82
C ILE A 41 5.48 -0.93 2.99
N TYR A 42 4.92 -1.51 4.04
CA TYR A 42 5.01 -2.93 4.36
C TYR A 42 3.59 -3.49 4.44
N VAL A 43 3.35 -4.59 3.75
CA VAL A 43 2.05 -5.28 3.75
C VAL A 43 2.24 -6.64 4.41
N TYR A 44 1.48 -6.89 5.46
CA TYR A 44 1.49 -8.12 6.24
C TYR A 44 0.16 -8.85 6.08
N ILE A 45 0.24 -10.15 5.84
CA ILE A 45 -0.93 -11.02 5.69
C ILE A 45 -0.88 -12.08 6.79
N ARG A 46 -1.98 -12.21 7.51
CA ARG A 46 -2.25 -13.28 8.47
C ARG A 46 -3.35 -14.19 7.93
N ASN A 47 -3.11 -15.50 7.94
CA ASN A 47 -4.10 -16.49 7.53
C ASN A 47 -5.02 -16.87 8.70
N ASP A 48 -6.23 -16.32 8.72
CA ASP A 48 -7.27 -16.62 9.73
C ASP A 48 -8.53 -17.21 9.05
N ILE A 49 -8.35 -18.00 7.99
CA ILE A 49 -9.46 -18.68 7.30
C ILE A 49 -10.10 -19.79 8.14
N GLY A 50 -9.34 -20.31 9.11
CA GLY A 50 -9.78 -21.36 10.03
C GLY A 50 -9.82 -22.76 9.40
N GLY A 51 -9.90 -23.77 10.26
CA GLY A 51 -9.94 -25.18 9.84
C GLY A 51 -8.61 -25.72 9.32
N GLY A 52 -7.47 -25.15 9.75
CA GLY A 52 -6.13 -25.63 9.36
C GLY A 52 -5.75 -25.40 7.89
N LEU A 53 -6.56 -24.66 7.12
CA LEU A 53 -6.35 -24.47 5.69
C LEU A 53 -5.16 -23.55 5.40
N MET A 54 -4.30 -23.97 4.48
CA MET A 54 -3.29 -23.09 3.89
C MET A 54 -3.96 -22.04 3.00
N LEU A 55 -3.38 -20.84 3.00
CA LEU A 55 -3.80 -19.74 2.14
C LEU A 55 -2.74 -19.52 1.08
N HIS A 56 -3.08 -19.70 -0.18
CA HIS A 56 -2.21 -19.38 -1.31
C HIS A 56 -2.66 -18.05 -1.91
N ALA A 57 -1.74 -17.13 -2.16
CA ALA A 57 -2.03 -15.85 -2.80
C ALA A 57 -1.19 -15.72 -4.06
N SER A 58 -1.82 -15.34 -5.15
CA SER A 58 -1.17 -14.95 -6.41
C SER A 58 -1.47 -13.48 -6.63
N CYS A 59 -0.47 -12.62 -6.45
CA CYS A 59 -0.69 -11.18 -6.35
C CYS A 59 0.09 -10.42 -7.40
N TYR A 60 -0.60 -9.57 -8.16
CA TYR A 60 0.04 -8.69 -9.13
C TYR A 60 0.05 -7.24 -8.61
N ASN A 61 1.04 -6.47 -9.05
CA ASN A 61 1.04 -5.03 -8.87
C ASN A 61 1.23 -4.33 -10.22
N ASN A 62 0.87 -3.06 -10.28
CA ASN A 62 1.02 -2.24 -11.48
C ASN A 62 2.45 -1.71 -11.71
N ILE A 63 3.41 -2.12 -10.88
CA ILE A 63 4.80 -1.67 -10.97
C ILE A 63 5.65 -2.69 -11.73
N HIS A 64 5.54 -3.97 -11.38
CA HIS A 64 6.37 -5.05 -11.94
C HIS A 64 5.65 -5.87 -13.01
N GLY A 65 4.32 -5.79 -13.10
CA GLY A 65 3.53 -6.39 -14.19
C GLY A 65 3.38 -7.92 -14.15
N TYR A 66 4.01 -8.62 -13.20
CA TYR A 66 3.85 -10.07 -13.00
C TYR A 66 3.26 -10.41 -11.62
N ALA A 67 2.58 -11.55 -11.55
CA ALA A 67 2.04 -12.07 -10.30
C ALA A 67 3.14 -12.74 -9.46
N ARG A 68 3.12 -12.49 -8.15
CA ARG A 68 3.98 -13.12 -7.14
C ARG A 68 3.14 -14.08 -6.31
N ASP A 69 3.55 -15.34 -6.31
CA ASP A 69 2.88 -16.40 -5.56
C ASP A 69 3.50 -16.55 -4.17
N ARG A 70 2.65 -16.63 -3.13
CA ARG A 70 3.06 -16.91 -1.75
C ARG A 70 2.06 -17.82 -1.05
N THR A 71 2.56 -18.60 -0.09
CA THR A 71 1.74 -19.46 0.78
C THR A 71 1.85 -18.99 2.22
N PHE A 72 0.71 -18.93 2.92
CA PHE A 72 0.60 -18.48 4.30
C PHE A 72 0.05 -19.60 5.18
N LEU A 73 0.83 -19.98 6.20
CA LEU A 73 0.46 -21.00 7.18
C LEU A 73 -0.67 -20.51 8.10
N PRO A 74 -1.56 -21.39 8.57
CA PRO A 74 -2.65 -21.03 9.49
C PRO A 74 -2.16 -20.27 10.72
N GLY A 75 -2.86 -19.19 11.08
CA GLY A 75 -2.57 -18.34 12.24
C GLY A 75 -1.29 -17.49 12.15
N ARG A 76 -0.44 -17.72 11.14
CA ARG A 76 0.84 -17.02 10.99
C ARG A 76 0.66 -15.72 10.22
N ARG A 77 1.26 -14.66 10.75
CA ARG A 77 1.45 -13.38 10.06
C ARG A 77 2.80 -13.39 9.35
N THR A 78 2.80 -13.04 8.07
CA THR A 78 4.00 -12.98 7.24
C THR A 78 4.00 -11.69 6.44
N GLU A 79 5.19 -11.11 6.25
CA GLU A 79 5.36 -10.01 5.30
C GLU A 79 5.14 -10.51 3.87
N PHE A 80 4.21 -9.88 3.18
CA PHE A 80 3.88 -10.20 1.79
C PHE A 80 4.67 -9.33 0.81
N ALA A 81 4.68 -8.01 1.05
CA ALA A 81 5.31 -7.06 0.16
C ALA A 81 5.92 -5.89 0.93
N GLN A 82 7.03 -5.39 0.39
CA GLN A 82 7.69 -4.17 0.78
C GLN A 82 7.95 -3.34 -0.48
N PHE A 83 7.61 -2.04 -0.45
CA PHE A 83 7.89 -1.13 -1.56
C PHE A 83 8.00 0.31 -1.08
N THR A 84 8.72 1.13 -1.84
CA THR A 84 8.73 2.58 -1.67
C THR A 84 7.72 3.18 -2.62
N LYS A 85 6.82 4.01 -2.10
CA LYS A 85 5.85 4.68 -2.96
C LYS A 85 6.54 5.72 -3.85
N SER A 86 6.18 5.76 -5.12
CA SER A 86 6.57 6.84 -6.03
C SER A 86 5.74 8.09 -5.77
N PHE A 87 6.30 9.26 -6.11
CA PHE A 87 5.57 10.53 -6.08
C PHE A 87 4.44 10.57 -7.12
N TRP A 88 4.58 9.82 -8.22
CA TRP A 88 3.63 9.76 -9.33
C TRP A 88 2.99 8.39 -9.45
N GLY A 89 1.72 8.36 -9.86
CA GLY A 89 0.95 7.13 -10.10
C GLY A 89 0.27 6.59 -8.83
N ARG A 90 -0.69 5.69 -9.02
CA ARG A 90 -1.35 4.95 -7.93
C ARG A 90 -0.76 3.55 -7.87
N THR A 91 -0.30 3.11 -6.70
CA THR A 91 0.10 1.73 -6.48
C THR A 91 -1.09 0.90 -6.03
N TYR A 92 -1.22 -0.30 -6.58
CA TYR A 92 -2.11 -1.31 -6.04
C TYR A 92 -1.49 -2.71 -6.11
N TYR A 93 -1.86 -3.55 -5.16
CA TYR A 93 -1.54 -4.97 -5.09
C TYR A 93 -2.85 -5.74 -5.04
N ASP A 94 -3.23 -6.35 -6.15
CA ASP A 94 -4.43 -7.17 -6.25
C ASP A 94 -4.03 -8.65 -6.22
N CYS A 95 -4.70 -9.40 -5.37
CA CYS A 95 -4.37 -10.76 -4.99
C CYS A 95 -5.54 -11.69 -5.25
N LEU A 96 -5.26 -12.78 -5.98
CA LEU A 96 -6.13 -13.94 -6.03
C LEU A 96 -5.74 -14.92 -4.91
N PHE A 97 -6.58 -14.99 -3.89
CA PHE A 97 -6.45 -15.92 -2.78
C PHE A 97 -7.14 -17.26 -3.10
N ARG A 98 -6.47 -18.36 -2.76
CA ARG A 98 -6.97 -19.73 -2.90
C ARG A 98 -6.85 -20.46 -1.56
N PHE A 99 -7.94 -21.08 -1.14
CA PHE A 99 -8.02 -21.84 0.11
C PHE A 99 -9.13 -22.89 0.02
N GLY A 100 -8.79 -24.15 0.30
CA GLY A 100 -9.69 -25.27 -0.03
C GLY A 100 -10.13 -25.19 -1.50
N ALA A 101 -11.43 -25.34 -1.76
CA ALA A 101 -12.02 -25.22 -3.10
C ALA A 101 -12.37 -23.77 -3.51
N ARG A 102 -12.09 -22.76 -2.67
CA ARG A 102 -12.50 -21.37 -2.92
C ARG A 102 -11.38 -20.55 -3.53
N LYS A 103 -11.76 -19.63 -4.42
CA LYS A 103 -10.90 -18.58 -4.96
C LYS A 103 -11.59 -17.23 -4.77
N ARG A 104 -10.88 -16.24 -4.23
CA ARG A 104 -11.42 -14.90 -3.96
C ARG A 104 -10.37 -13.84 -4.29
N ARG A 105 -10.79 -12.72 -4.86
CA ARG A 105 -9.91 -11.58 -5.14
C ARG A 105 -10.00 -10.54 -4.04
N PHE A 106 -8.87 -9.92 -3.73
CA PHE A 106 -8.84 -8.72 -2.92
C PHE A 106 -7.59 -7.88 -3.19
N THR A 107 -7.81 -6.58 -3.26
CA THR A 107 -6.74 -5.58 -3.30
C THR A 107 -6.14 -5.33 -1.90
N VAL A 108 -5.05 -6.02 -1.55
CA VAL A 108 -4.36 -5.91 -0.24
C VAL A 108 -3.66 -4.57 -0.02
N TYR A 109 -3.39 -3.84 -1.09
CA TYR A 109 -2.96 -2.44 -0.98
C TYR A 109 -3.54 -1.65 -2.14
N ARG A 110 -4.20 -0.52 -1.86
CA ARG A 110 -4.77 0.38 -2.85
C ARG A 110 -4.52 1.80 -2.41
N ASP A 111 -3.77 2.57 -3.20
CA ASP A 111 -3.45 3.97 -2.84
C ASP A 111 -4.68 4.82 -2.49
N SER A 112 -5.81 4.65 -3.20
CA SER A 112 -7.03 5.41 -2.92
C SER A 112 -7.71 5.04 -1.59
N ARG A 113 -7.30 3.96 -0.92
CA ARG A 113 -7.77 3.54 0.41
C ARG A 113 -6.70 3.75 1.46
N ASP A 114 -5.47 3.34 1.15
CA ASP A 114 -4.38 3.21 2.12
C ASP A 114 -3.44 4.42 2.16
N ASN A 115 -3.62 5.38 1.24
CA ASN A 115 -2.86 6.62 1.17
C ASN A 115 -3.76 7.79 0.74
N ILE A 116 -4.56 8.29 1.68
CA ILE A 116 -5.49 9.41 1.50
C ILE A 116 -5.09 10.60 2.37
N ASP A 117 -5.82 11.72 2.28
CA ASP A 117 -5.57 12.87 3.16
C ASP A 117 -5.64 12.44 4.64
N LYS A 118 -4.67 12.87 5.45
CA LYS A 118 -4.52 12.54 6.88
C LYS A 118 -4.30 11.06 7.22
N TYR A 119 -4.26 10.15 6.25
CA TYR A 119 -4.01 8.73 6.49
C TYR A 119 -3.05 8.12 5.47
N GLN A 120 -1.92 7.61 5.96
CA GLN A 120 -0.95 6.89 5.16
C GLN A 120 -0.54 5.62 5.90
N CYS A 121 -0.98 4.48 5.39
CA CYS A 121 -0.60 3.20 5.93
C CYS A 121 0.92 2.97 5.73
N ARG A 122 1.65 2.71 6.81
CA ARG A 122 3.07 2.30 6.74
C ARG A 122 3.25 0.80 6.90
N ASN A 123 2.52 0.23 7.84
CA ASN A 123 2.45 -1.20 8.10
C ASN A 123 0.99 -1.63 7.96
N CYS A 124 0.65 -2.18 6.80
CA CYS A 124 -0.71 -2.56 6.45
C CYS A 124 -0.92 -4.02 6.84
N PHE A 125 -1.62 -4.24 7.95
CA PHE A 125 -1.87 -5.57 8.48
C PHE A 125 -3.25 -6.07 8.08
N TRP A 126 -3.29 -7.24 7.43
CA TRP A 126 -4.51 -7.92 7.01
C TRP A 126 -4.68 -9.26 7.70
N SER A 127 -5.88 -9.53 8.21
CA SER A 127 -6.36 -10.84 8.62
C SER A 127 -7.28 -11.35 7.52
N ILE A 128 -6.88 -12.41 6.83
CA ILE A 128 -7.66 -12.99 5.74
C ILE A 128 -8.58 -14.06 6.30
N ARG A 129 -9.89 -13.86 6.18
CA ARG A 129 -10.94 -14.74 6.72
C ARG A 129 -11.89 -15.20 5.61
N ARG A 130 -12.70 -16.22 5.87
CA ARG A 130 -13.68 -16.72 4.87
C ARG A 130 -14.63 -15.64 4.36
N ASN A 131 -15.09 -14.77 5.25
CA ASN A 131 -16.10 -13.75 4.93
C ASN A 131 -15.51 -12.49 4.30
N GLY A 132 -14.18 -12.35 4.34
CA GLY A 132 -13.49 -11.20 3.81
C GLY A 132 -12.20 -10.89 4.59
N PRO A 133 -11.34 -10.05 4.02
CA PRO A 133 -10.17 -9.51 4.70
C PRO A 133 -10.56 -8.41 5.68
N CYS A 134 -9.91 -8.39 6.85
CA CYS A 134 -10.04 -7.32 7.83
C CYS A 134 -8.68 -6.67 8.09
N ALA A 135 -8.63 -5.34 8.10
CA ALA A 135 -7.45 -4.57 8.45
C ALA A 135 -7.34 -4.41 9.96
N LEU A 136 -6.10 -4.33 10.46
CA LEU A 136 -5.84 -3.98 11.86
C LEU A 136 -6.17 -2.51 12.09
N ASN A 137 -7.09 -2.27 13.02
CA ASN A 137 -7.45 -0.94 13.46
C ASN A 137 -6.46 -0.46 14.54
N SER A 138 -5.79 0.66 14.27
CA SER A 138 -4.81 1.24 15.19
C SER A 138 -5.42 1.75 16.49
N HIS A 139 -6.73 2.06 16.51
CA HIS A 139 -7.41 2.56 17.70
C HIS A 139 -7.82 1.43 18.65
N THR A 140 -8.28 0.30 18.11
CA THR A 140 -8.77 -0.82 18.92
C THR A 140 -7.75 -1.94 19.09
N GLY A 141 -6.70 -1.96 18.28
CA GLY A 141 -5.73 -3.06 18.22
C GLY A 141 -6.32 -4.36 17.67
N ARG A 142 -7.49 -4.32 17.04
CA ARG A 142 -8.22 -5.49 16.54
C ARG A 142 -8.38 -5.45 15.02
N TYR A 143 -8.54 -6.63 14.42
CA TYR A 143 -8.85 -6.77 13.01
C TYR A 143 -10.37 -6.64 12.79
N ASP A 144 -10.87 -5.41 12.90
CA ASP A 144 -12.31 -5.08 12.87
C ASP A 144 -12.74 -4.16 11.71
N ILE A 145 -11.78 -3.61 10.95
CA ILE A 145 -12.08 -2.87 9.71
C ILE A 145 -12.15 -3.88 8.55
N CYS A 146 -13.32 -4.48 8.35
CA CYS A 146 -13.53 -5.57 7.39
C CYS A 146 -14.07 -5.08 6.04
N TYR A 147 -13.61 -5.74 4.97
CA TYR A 147 -14.02 -5.46 3.60
C TYR A 147 -14.63 -6.73 3.00
N PRO A 148 -15.61 -6.59 2.09
CA PRO A 148 -16.04 -7.72 1.28
C PRO A 148 -14.90 -8.15 0.34
N TRP A 149 -14.97 -9.39 -0.13
CA TRP A 149 -14.18 -9.83 -1.27
C TRP A 149 -14.53 -9.01 -2.52
N ASP A 150 -13.55 -8.79 -3.40
CA ASP A 150 -13.79 -8.15 -4.68
C ASP A 150 -14.72 -9.03 -5.54
N LYS A 151 -15.60 -8.39 -6.33
CA LYS A 151 -16.57 -9.07 -7.22
C LYS A 151 -15.88 -9.68 -8.44
#